data_AF-A0A7S4HI44-F1
#
_entry.id   AF-A0A7S4HI44-F1
#
_cell.length_a   1.000
_cell.length_b   1.000
_cell.length_c   1.000
_cell.angle_alpha   90.00
_cell.angle_beta   90.00
_cell.angle_gamma   90.00
#
_symmetry.space_group_name_H-M   'P 1'
#
loop_
_entity.id
_entity.type
_entity.pdbx_description
1 polymer ?
#
loop_
_entity_poly.entity_id
_entity_poly.type
_entity_poly.pdbx_seq_one_letter_code
_entity_poly.pdbx_strand_id
1 'polypeptide(L)'
;VDFEDVDQCTLSPGGEAQDRLVLELHRPPRFFKENPPAAGAAAGEVSYVYTTDFTNGQASAESRHTLFFEPGAVSRETAKKMVQHGIRITLEGERGGRQAGMSLSGGLAASRAPGPAALSMSAPMRQPPTSSPRLDAIVLKDQLNREMRERQAKYTGICPVREGIYAAVFDELIASVGRDQPKRGGVLRRVQAEARMTIDAYRTVFESSIDFGTRKLREAVETKGDLEDEIAALDAEIAALRTNVAELQNLCESLEYREEQKAKVYEVKDKEEVDLATEKQQLEELLAVLRLSKPEKK
;
A
#
# COMPACT_ATOMS: atom_id res chain seq x y z
N VAL A 1 -20.84 5.49 13.23
CA VAL A 1 -20.74 4.07 13.61
C VAL A 1 -21.34 3.98 14.98
N ASP A 2 -22.48 3.32 15.12
CA ASP A 2 -23.05 3.08 16.43
C ASP A 2 -22.20 2.01 17.13
N PHE A 3 -22.02 2.11 18.45
CA PHE A 3 -21.13 1.22 19.23
C PHE A 3 -21.55 -0.26 19.19
N GLU A 4 -22.73 -0.56 18.65
CA GLU A 4 -23.30 -1.90 18.48
C GLU A 4 -22.68 -2.68 17.30
N ASP A 5 -21.93 -2.01 16.42
CA ASP A 5 -21.30 -2.63 15.23
C ASP A 5 -19.84 -3.13 15.47
N VAL A 6 -19.31 -2.96 16.69
CA VAL A 6 -17.94 -3.35 17.06
C VAL A 6 -17.94 -4.76 17.65
N ASP A 7 -17.29 -5.71 16.98
CA ASP A 7 -17.21 -7.10 17.44
C ASP A 7 -16.06 -7.28 18.44
N GLN A 8 -14.85 -6.86 18.07
CA GLN A 8 -13.67 -6.94 18.94
C GLN A 8 -12.81 -5.68 18.86
N CYS A 9 -12.33 -5.24 20.03
CA CYS A 9 -11.42 -4.11 20.17
C CYS A 9 -10.23 -4.52 21.03
N THR A 10 -9.05 -4.65 20.40
CA THR A 10 -7.81 -5.00 21.10
C THR A 10 -6.92 -3.77 21.22
N LEU A 11 -6.47 -3.49 22.45
CA LEU A 11 -5.55 -2.41 22.75
C LEU A 11 -4.22 -3.02 23.20
N SER A 12 -3.17 -2.73 22.46
CA SER A 12 -1.79 -3.06 22.82
C SER A 12 -1.06 -1.77 23.19
N PRO A 13 -0.87 -1.47 24.49
CA PRO A 13 -0.10 -0.31 24.92
C PRO A 13 1.38 -0.53 24.58
N GLY A 14 1.91 0.31 23.70
CA GLY A 14 3.32 0.28 23.33
C GLY A 14 4.09 1.09 24.38
N GLY A 15 5.06 0.48 25.06
CA GLY A 15 5.86 1.20 26.05
C GLY A 15 6.60 2.40 25.44
N GLU A 16 7.65 2.14 24.66
CA GLU A 16 8.42 3.17 23.91
C GLU A 16 8.01 3.24 22.41
N ALA A 17 7.06 2.41 21.98
CA ALA A 17 6.55 2.35 20.61
C ALA A 17 5.09 2.87 20.55
N GLN A 18 4.65 3.28 19.36
CA GLN A 18 3.29 3.82 19.13
C GLN A 18 2.20 2.91 19.70
N ASP A 19 1.22 3.51 20.37
CA ASP A 19 0.05 2.80 20.89
C ASP A 19 -0.82 2.33 19.72
N ARG A 20 -1.23 1.06 19.74
CA ARG A 20 -2.00 0.44 18.66
C ARG A 20 -3.37 -0.02 19.17
N LEU A 21 -4.41 0.44 18.48
CA LEU A 21 -5.79 0.02 18.68
C LEU A 21 -6.28 -0.70 17.43
N VAL A 22 -6.73 -1.95 17.57
CA VAL A 22 -7.30 -2.74 16.47
C VAL A 22 -8.80 -2.87 16.70
N LEU A 23 -9.59 -2.44 15.71
CA LEU A 23 -11.05 -2.51 15.71
C LEU A 23 -11.52 -3.48 14.62
N GLU A 24 -12.31 -4.46 14.99
CA GLU A 24 -13.00 -5.37 14.07
C GLU A 24 -14.49 -5.03 14.05
N LEU A 25 -14.99 -4.59 12.88
CA LEU A 25 -16.38 -4.17 12.68
C LEU A 25 -17.10 -5.16 11.77
N HIS A 26 -18.38 -5.46 12.06
CA HIS A 26 -19.23 -6.32 11.22
C HIS A 26 -19.72 -5.68 9.92
N ARG A 27 -19.49 -4.37 9.73
CA ARG A 27 -19.81 -3.64 8.50
C ARG A 27 -18.77 -2.56 8.21
N PRO A 28 -18.47 -2.29 6.92
CA PRO A 28 -17.63 -1.16 6.57
C PRO A 28 -18.32 0.16 7.01
N PRO A 29 -17.59 1.08 7.65
CA PRO A 29 -18.17 2.33 8.14
C PRO A 29 -18.68 3.21 7.00
N ARG A 30 -19.93 3.67 7.09
CA ARG A 30 -20.44 4.79 6.27
C ARG A 30 -19.89 6.09 6.83
N PHE A 31 -18.86 6.66 6.20
CA PHE A 31 -18.39 8.00 6.56
C PHE A 31 -19.27 9.05 5.87
N PHE A 32 -19.99 9.83 6.67
CA PHE A 32 -20.65 11.05 6.21
C PHE A 32 -19.58 12.11 5.92
N LYS A 33 -19.58 12.65 4.70
CA LYS A 33 -18.77 13.81 4.33
C LYS A 33 -19.50 15.06 4.83
N GLU A 34 -19.11 15.59 5.97
CA GLU A 34 -19.35 17.02 6.23
C GLU A 34 -18.34 17.81 5.41
N ASN A 35 -18.83 18.73 4.58
CA ASN A 35 -17.98 19.63 3.81
C ASN A 35 -17.10 20.43 4.78
N PRO A 36 -15.81 20.65 4.46
CA PRO A 36 -14.95 21.48 5.28
C PRO A 36 -15.52 22.92 5.35
N PRO A 37 -15.41 23.59 6.52
CA PRO A 37 -15.72 25.01 6.60
C PRO A 37 -14.74 25.81 5.73
N ALA A 38 -15.25 26.86 5.10
CA ALA A 38 -14.49 27.72 4.21
C ALA A 38 -13.26 28.36 4.90
N ALA A 39 -12.22 28.58 4.09
CA ALA A 39 -10.91 29.14 4.35
C ALA A 39 -10.76 29.97 5.64
N GLY A 40 -9.86 29.52 6.54
CA GLY A 40 -9.41 30.32 7.68
C GLY A 40 -8.76 29.58 8.87
N ALA A 41 -8.64 28.25 8.88
CA ALA A 41 -8.06 27.52 10.01
C ALA A 41 -6.65 27.00 9.73
N ALA A 42 -5.73 27.27 10.65
CA ALA A 42 -4.31 26.95 10.58
C ALA A 42 -3.99 25.48 10.91
N ALA A 43 -2.89 25.01 10.30
CA ALA A 43 -1.95 23.95 10.67
C ALA A 43 -2.49 22.70 11.39
N GLY A 44 -2.51 21.58 10.65
CA GLY A 44 -2.65 20.24 11.22
C GLY A 44 -3.37 19.25 10.31
N GLU A 45 -3.10 19.25 8.99
CA GLU A 45 -3.79 18.36 8.05
C GLU A 45 -3.16 16.96 8.08
N VAL A 46 -3.72 16.06 8.90
CA VAL A 46 -3.44 14.62 8.83
C VAL A 46 -4.12 14.08 7.57
N SER A 47 -3.30 13.76 6.57
CA SER A 47 -3.69 13.10 5.32
C SER A 47 -4.24 11.69 5.62
N TYR A 48 -5.50 11.43 5.25
CA TYR A 48 -6.05 10.07 5.19
C TYR A 48 -6.02 9.56 3.75
N VAL A 49 -5.28 8.48 3.53
CA VAL A 49 -5.24 7.73 2.27
C VAL A 49 -6.41 6.73 2.26
N TYR A 50 -7.32 6.88 1.29
CA TYR A 50 -8.35 5.88 1.00
C TYR A 50 -7.71 4.66 0.33
N THR A 51 -8.03 3.46 0.81
CA THR A 51 -7.94 2.25 -0.02
C THR A 51 -9.35 1.82 -0.34
N THR A 52 -9.71 1.88 -1.62
CA THR A 52 -11.00 1.46 -2.13
C THR A 52 -11.07 -0.07 -2.17
N ASP A 53 -12.25 -0.58 -1.85
CA ASP A 53 -12.55 -1.99 -1.64
C ASP A 53 -12.19 -2.88 -2.84
N PHE A 54 -11.49 -3.97 -2.53
CA PHE A 54 -10.75 -4.83 -3.45
C PHE A 54 -11.53 -6.00 -4.05
N THR A 55 -12.83 -6.14 -3.79
CA THR A 55 -13.62 -7.24 -4.35
C THR A 55 -15.01 -6.76 -4.70
N ASN A 56 -15.51 -7.14 -5.88
CA ASN A 56 -16.90 -6.96 -6.32
C ASN A 56 -17.88 -7.68 -5.38
N GLY A 57 -18.07 -7.17 -4.16
CA GLY A 57 -19.10 -7.58 -3.20
C GLY A 57 -18.92 -8.94 -2.53
N GLN A 58 -17.71 -9.50 -2.41
CA GLN A 58 -17.52 -10.84 -1.81
C GLN A 58 -16.44 -11.01 -0.73
N ALA A 59 -15.68 -9.99 -0.35
CA ALA A 59 -14.74 -10.12 0.76
C ALA A 59 -15.35 -9.69 2.11
N SER A 60 -15.23 -10.61 3.08
CA SER A 60 -15.29 -10.46 4.54
C SER A 60 -16.43 -9.63 5.11
N ALA A 61 -17.34 -10.30 5.83
CA ALA A 61 -18.33 -9.65 6.70
C ALA A 61 -17.69 -8.89 7.89
N GLU A 62 -16.37 -8.85 7.98
CA GLU A 62 -15.61 -8.21 9.05
C GLU A 62 -14.47 -7.35 8.47
N SER A 63 -14.48 -6.05 8.77
CA SER A 63 -13.43 -5.10 8.39
C SER A 63 -12.52 -4.82 9.58
N ARG A 64 -11.22 -5.09 9.44
CA ARG A 64 -10.20 -4.89 10.48
C ARG A 64 -9.48 -3.57 10.26
N HIS A 65 -9.61 -2.65 11.20
CA HIS A 65 -8.95 -1.35 11.19
C HIS A 65 -7.88 -1.26 12.28
N THR A 66 -6.71 -0.70 11.95
CA THR A 66 -5.64 -0.44 12.91
C THR A 66 -5.42 1.06 13.01
N LEU A 67 -5.60 1.62 14.20
CA LEU A 67 -5.30 3.02 14.52
C LEU A 67 -3.99 3.09 15.29
N PHE A 68 -3.12 3.99 14.87
CA PHE A 68 -1.84 4.30 15.54
C PHE A 68 -1.97 5.63 16.26
N PHE A 69 -1.56 5.67 17.52
CA PHE A 69 -1.54 6.87 18.33
C PHE A 69 -0.11 7.24 18.71
N GLU A 70 0.09 8.53 19.05
CA GLU A 70 1.34 8.97 19.65
C GLU A 70 1.60 8.24 20.97
N PRO A 71 2.88 7.94 21.29
CA PRO A 71 3.24 7.17 22.48
C PRO A 71 2.75 7.86 23.76
N GLY A 72 1.92 7.17 24.55
CA GLY A 72 1.37 7.68 25.81
C GLY A 72 -0.01 8.33 25.70
N ALA A 73 -0.59 8.43 24.49
CA ALA A 73 -1.95 8.94 24.30
C ALA A 73 -3.02 8.01 24.89
N VAL A 74 -2.75 6.70 24.97
CA VAL A 74 -3.69 5.72 25.54
C VAL A 74 -3.27 5.32 26.96
N SER A 75 -3.47 6.23 27.90
CA SER A 75 -3.32 5.94 29.33
C SER A 75 -4.42 4.98 29.86
N ARG A 76 -4.18 4.35 31.01
CA ARG A 76 -5.20 3.52 31.70
C ARG A 76 -6.49 4.28 32.03
N GLU A 77 -6.43 5.62 32.08
CA GLU A 77 -7.59 6.46 32.35
C GLU A 77 -8.42 6.72 31.09
N THR A 78 -7.78 6.92 29.93
CA THR A 78 -8.47 7.01 28.65
C THR A 78 -9.11 5.68 28.25
N ALA A 79 -8.45 4.54 28.52
CA ALA A 79 -9.06 3.22 28.33
C ALA A 79 -10.32 3.02 29.19
N LYS A 80 -10.32 3.48 30.46
CA LYS A 80 -11.51 3.43 31.33
C LYS A 80 -12.65 4.33 30.83
N LYS A 81 -12.33 5.52 30.30
CA LYS A 81 -13.34 6.40 29.68
C LYS A 81 -13.95 5.77 28.42
N MET A 82 -13.15 5.09 27.60
CA MET A 82 -13.64 4.38 26.42
C MET A 82 -14.58 3.22 26.77
N VAL A 83 -14.28 2.49 27.86
CA VAL A 83 -15.19 1.45 28.39
C VAL A 83 -16.47 2.07 28.95
N GLN A 84 -16.40 3.22 29.62
CA GLN A 84 -17.58 3.96 30.09
C GLN A 84 -18.48 4.45 28.96
N HIS A 85 -17.92 4.72 27.78
CA HIS A 85 -18.65 5.06 26.56
C HIS A 85 -19.11 3.83 25.74
N GLY A 86 -18.97 2.62 26.27
CA GLY A 86 -19.56 1.40 25.70
C GLY A 86 -18.63 0.54 24.84
N ILE A 87 -17.34 0.86 24.72
CA ILE A 87 -16.37 0.07 23.96
C ILE A 87 -15.84 -1.08 24.83
N ARG A 88 -16.05 -2.34 24.41
CA ARG A 88 -15.46 -3.51 25.08
C ARG A 88 -14.00 -3.69 24.66
N ILE A 89 -13.05 -3.31 25.51
CA ILE A 89 -11.61 -3.38 25.21
C ILE A 89 -10.99 -4.59 25.89
N THR A 90 -10.24 -5.40 25.13
CA THR A 90 -9.31 -6.41 25.68
C THR A 90 -7.88 -5.87 25.66
N LEU A 91 -7.24 -5.81 26.84
CA LEU A 91 -5.86 -5.39 27.02
C LEU A 91 -4.91 -6.57 26.78
N GLU A 92 -4.02 -6.46 25.79
CA GLU A 92 -2.96 -7.44 25.62
C GLU A 92 -1.89 -7.24 26.71
N GLY A 93 -1.94 -8.06 27.77
CA GLY A 93 -1.04 -7.87 28.90
C GLY A 93 -1.07 -8.90 30.03
N GLU A 94 -1.79 -10.02 29.92
CA GLU A 94 -1.64 -11.14 30.87
C GLU A 94 -1.79 -12.51 30.17
N ARG A 95 -0.76 -13.34 30.35
CA ARG A 95 -0.60 -14.77 29.99
C ARG A 95 0.01 -15.09 28.62
N GLY A 96 1.35 -15.20 28.64
CA GLY A 96 2.01 -16.50 28.42
C GLY A 96 2.03 -17.07 27.00
N GLY A 97 3.01 -16.60 26.21
CA GLY A 97 3.89 -17.44 25.39
C GLY A 97 3.27 -18.43 24.39
N ARG A 98 3.30 -18.06 23.11
CA ARG A 98 3.78 -18.95 22.04
C ARG A 98 4.14 -18.15 20.78
N GLN A 99 5.43 -18.12 20.50
CA GLN A 99 6.02 -17.57 19.28
C GLN A 99 5.48 -18.34 18.05
N ALA A 100 4.95 -17.61 17.08
CA ALA A 100 4.88 -18.05 15.69
C ALA A 100 5.83 -17.14 14.89
N GLY A 101 7.06 -17.61 14.71
CA GLY A 101 8.01 -17.00 13.78
C GLY A 101 7.69 -17.43 12.36
N MET A 102 7.38 -16.47 11.49
CA MET A 102 7.45 -16.62 10.04
C MET A 102 8.55 -15.69 9.54
N SER A 103 9.73 -16.27 9.30
CA SER A 103 10.80 -15.64 8.53
C SER A 103 10.54 -15.92 7.05
N LEU A 104 10.18 -14.88 6.30
CA LEU A 104 10.24 -14.85 4.85
C LEU A 104 11.65 -14.40 4.44
N SER A 105 12.43 -15.31 3.87
CA SER A 105 13.59 -14.96 3.05
C SER A 105 13.40 -15.56 1.66
N GLY A 106 13.15 -14.67 0.70
CA GLY A 106 13.18 -14.97 -0.72
C GLY A 106 14.62 -14.99 -1.23
N GLY A 107 14.91 -15.96 -2.09
CA GLY A 107 16.12 -16.03 -2.90
C GLY A 107 15.74 -16.61 -4.25
N LEU A 108 15.59 -15.73 -5.24
CA LEU A 108 15.37 -16.04 -6.64
C LEU A 108 16.60 -16.77 -7.23
N ALA A 109 16.36 -17.88 -7.93
CA ALA A 109 17.25 -18.33 -8.98
C ALA A 109 16.43 -19.13 -10.01
N ALA A 110 16.14 -18.48 -11.14
CA ALA A 110 15.69 -19.14 -12.34
C ALA A 110 16.88 -19.82 -13.01
N SER A 111 16.74 -21.10 -13.39
CA SER A 111 16.97 -21.52 -14.79
C SER A 111 16.88 -23.03 -14.97
N ARG A 112 16.27 -23.37 -16.12
CA ARG A 112 16.49 -24.57 -16.93
C ARG A 112 15.66 -25.81 -16.58
N ALA A 113 14.57 -25.95 -17.34
CA ALA A 113 13.85 -27.19 -17.51
C ALA A 113 14.72 -28.28 -18.17
N PRO A 114 14.66 -29.53 -17.68
CA PRO A 114 14.74 -30.71 -18.53
C PRO A 114 13.33 -31.26 -18.79
N GLY A 115 13.08 -31.70 -20.02
CA GLY A 115 11.82 -32.28 -20.48
C GLY A 115 11.41 -33.56 -19.73
N PRO A 116 10.30 -34.19 -20.13
CA PRO A 116 9.63 -35.22 -19.34
C PRO A 116 10.46 -36.51 -19.38
N ALA A 117 11.35 -36.67 -18.42
CA ALA A 117 11.89 -37.97 -18.08
C ALA A 117 10.74 -38.79 -17.48
N ALA A 118 10.30 -39.78 -18.24
CA ALA A 118 9.33 -40.78 -17.81
C ALA A 118 9.67 -41.24 -16.39
N LEU A 119 8.83 -40.87 -15.44
CA LEU A 119 8.82 -41.47 -14.11
C LEU A 119 8.47 -42.93 -14.32
N SER A 120 9.50 -43.77 -14.32
CA SER A 120 9.38 -45.21 -14.11
C SER A 120 8.57 -45.41 -12.83
N MET A 121 7.27 -45.60 -12.98
CA MET A 121 6.41 -46.09 -11.92
C MET A 121 7.02 -47.41 -11.46
N SER A 122 7.51 -47.44 -10.22
CA SER A 122 7.90 -48.71 -9.60
C SER A 122 6.71 -49.67 -9.68
N ALA A 123 7.04 -50.95 -9.86
CA ALA A 123 6.13 -52.05 -10.07
C ALA A 123 4.83 -51.93 -9.24
N PRO A 124 3.67 -52.33 -9.77
CA PRO A 124 2.41 -52.24 -9.03
C PRO A 124 2.60 -52.93 -7.68
N MET A 125 2.21 -52.28 -6.58
CA MET A 125 2.32 -52.85 -5.22
C MET A 125 1.41 -54.08 -5.01
N ARG A 126 0.73 -54.51 -6.08
CA ARG A 126 -0.13 -55.67 -6.25
C ARG A 126 0.62 -56.99 -6.03
N GLN A 127 0.80 -57.36 -4.77
CA GLN A 127 1.06 -58.74 -4.38
C GLN A 127 -0.25 -59.56 -4.40
N PRO A 128 -0.21 -60.85 -4.75
CA PRO A 128 -1.39 -61.72 -4.66
C PRO A 128 -1.86 -61.80 -3.19
N PRO A 129 -3.18 -61.86 -2.93
CA PRO A 129 -3.69 -61.93 -1.56
C PRO A 129 -3.12 -63.15 -0.85
N THR A 130 -2.55 -62.94 0.33
CA THR A 130 -2.21 -64.05 1.21
C THR A 130 -3.48 -64.50 1.95
N SER A 131 -3.44 -65.69 2.56
CA SER A 131 -4.61 -66.31 3.20
C SER A 131 -5.21 -65.50 4.39
N SER A 132 -4.63 -64.37 4.80
CA SER A 132 -5.18 -63.57 5.90
C SER A 132 -5.19 -62.06 5.60
N PRO A 133 -6.31 -61.35 5.85
CA PRO A 133 -6.43 -59.91 5.59
C PRO A 133 -5.53 -59.07 6.50
N ARG A 134 -5.15 -59.60 7.67
CA ARG A 134 -4.23 -58.92 8.59
C ARG A 134 -2.80 -58.90 8.07
N LEU A 135 -2.32 -60.00 7.48
CA LEU A 135 -0.98 -60.05 6.90
C LEU A 135 -0.88 -59.13 5.67
N ASP A 136 -1.90 -59.13 4.81
CA ASP A 136 -1.96 -58.23 3.65
C ASP A 136 -1.87 -56.75 4.07
N ALA A 137 -2.54 -56.35 5.16
CA ALA A 137 -2.45 -54.99 5.67
C ALA A 137 -1.07 -54.62 6.24
N ILE A 138 -0.38 -55.57 6.88
CA ILE A 138 0.99 -55.38 7.40
C ILE A 138 1.96 -55.20 6.23
N VAL A 139 1.86 -56.05 5.22
CA VAL A 139 2.71 -55.98 4.02
C VAL A 139 2.53 -54.64 3.30
N LEU A 140 1.28 -54.20 3.11
CA LEU A 140 0.98 -52.91 2.47
C LEU A 140 1.56 -51.73 3.27
N LYS A 141 1.48 -51.78 4.60
CA LYS A 141 2.07 -50.76 5.47
C LYS A 141 3.60 -50.72 5.34
N ASP A 142 4.27 -51.87 5.34
CA ASP A 142 5.72 -51.94 5.24
C ASP A 142 6.22 -51.48 3.87
N GLN A 143 5.47 -51.80 2.82
CA GLN A 143 5.65 -51.31 1.46
C GLN A 143 5.50 -49.78 1.37
N LEU A 144 4.43 -49.21 1.93
CA LEU A 144 4.24 -47.75 2.04
C LEU A 144 5.44 -47.09 2.74
N ASN A 145 5.86 -47.63 3.89
CA ASN A 145 6.99 -47.09 4.65
C ASN A 145 8.32 -47.22 3.90
N ARG A 146 8.47 -48.23 3.04
CA ARG A 146 9.65 -48.39 2.17
C ARG A 146 9.65 -47.32 1.08
N GLU A 147 8.57 -47.20 0.32
CA GLU A 147 8.43 -46.19 -0.75
C GLU A 147 8.57 -44.76 -0.22
N MET A 148 8.01 -44.46 0.96
CA MET A 148 8.17 -43.16 1.61
C MET A 148 9.64 -42.85 1.95
N ARG A 149 10.42 -43.86 2.37
CA ARG A 149 11.85 -43.71 2.67
C ARG A 149 12.69 -43.61 1.40
N GLU A 150 12.43 -44.48 0.43
CA GLU A 150 13.17 -44.53 -0.84
C GLU A 150 12.99 -43.24 -1.64
N ARG A 151 11.76 -42.72 -1.72
CA ARG A 151 11.47 -41.46 -2.42
C ARG A 151 11.63 -40.22 -1.53
N GLN A 152 12.10 -40.39 -0.30
CA GLN A 152 12.35 -39.32 0.67
C GLN A 152 11.16 -38.33 0.80
N ALA A 153 9.95 -38.88 0.91
CA ALA A 153 8.75 -38.08 1.01
C ALA A 153 8.69 -37.35 2.37
N LYS A 154 8.31 -36.07 2.36
CA LYS A 154 8.16 -35.28 3.59
C LYS A 154 7.01 -35.81 4.43
N TYR A 155 7.15 -35.84 5.76
CA TYR A 155 6.07 -36.24 6.67
C TYR A 155 5.09 -35.11 7.01
N THR A 156 5.51 -33.85 6.83
CA THR A 156 4.71 -32.64 7.13
C THR A 156 4.61 -31.73 5.90
N GLY A 157 3.60 -30.86 5.87
CA GLY A 157 3.34 -29.93 4.76
C GLY A 157 2.86 -30.61 3.47
N ILE A 158 2.63 -29.82 2.41
CA ILE A 158 2.18 -30.32 1.10
C ILE A 158 3.37 -31.00 0.40
N CYS A 159 3.18 -32.25 -0.07
CA CYS A 159 4.22 -33.02 -0.74
C CYS A 159 3.62 -33.89 -1.87
N PRO A 160 3.98 -33.64 -3.14
CA PRO A 160 3.39 -34.36 -4.29
C PRO A 160 3.82 -35.83 -4.33
N VAL A 161 5.05 -36.15 -3.89
CA VAL A 161 5.54 -37.52 -3.80
C VAL A 161 4.69 -38.33 -2.81
N ARG A 162 4.40 -37.73 -1.65
CA ARG A 162 3.53 -38.36 -0.64
C ARG A 162 2.13 -38.55 -1.20
N GLU A 163 1.53 -37.52 -1.80
CA GLU A 163 0.22 -37.60 -2.43
C GLU A 163 0.12 -38.76 -3.42
N GLY A 164 1.12 -38.94 -4.28
CA GLY A 164 1.18 -40.04 -5.24
C GLY A 164 1.27 -41.43 -4.59
N ILE A 165 2.13 -41.60 -3.57
CA ILE A 165 2.25 -42.88 -2.86
C ILE A 165 0.94 -43.23 -2.13
N TYR A 166 0.34 -42.27 -1.43
CA TYR A 166 -0.93 -42.48 -0.76
C TYR A 166 -2.06 -42.78 -1.74
N ALA A 167 -2.12 -42.12 -2.90
CA ALA A 167 -3.10 -42.41 -3.92
C ALA A 167 -3.04 -43.88 -4.39
N ALA A 168 -1.83 -44.39 -4.65
CA ALA A 168 -1.62 -45.79 -5.02
C ALA A 168 -2.05 -46.77 -3.91
N VAL A 169 -1.65 -46.51 -2.66
CA VAL A 169 -2.04 -47.34 -1.50
C VAL A 169 -3.54 -47.31 -1.25
N PHE A 170 -4.20 -46.16 -1.44
CA PHE A 170 -5.65 -46.05 -1.34
C PHE A 170 -6.37 -46.85 -2.42
N ASP A 171 -5.88 -46.85 -3.66
CA ASP A 171 -6.47 -47.63 -4.75
C ASP A 171 -6.39 -49.14 -4.46
N GLU A 172 -5.28 -49.61 -3.88
CA GLU A 172 -5.12 -51.00 -3.46
C GLU A 172 -5.99 -51.37 -2.25
N LEU A 173 -6.13 -50.46 -1.28
CA LEU A 173 -7.03 -50.65 -0.14
C LEU A 173 -8.50 -50.69 -0.58
N ILE A 174 -8.90 -49.86 -1.54
CA ILE A 174 -10.24 -49.90 -2.12
C ILE A 174 -10.44 -51.22 -2.90
N ALA A 175 -9.41 -51.70 -3.59
CA ALA A 175 -9.47 -52.98 -4.29
C ALA A 175 -9.55 -54.17 -3.33
N SER A 176 -8.84 -54.16 -2.19
CA SER A 176 -8.95 -55.21 -1.17
C SER A 176 -10.33 -55.23 -0.53
N VAL A 177 -10.83 -54.08 -0.08
CA VAL A 177 -12.19 -53.94 0.48
C VAL A 177 -13.26 -54.27 -0.56
N GLY A 178 -13.03 -53.96 -1.83
CA GLY A 178 -13.91 -54.27 -2.94
C GLY A 178 -13.99 -55.77 -3.28
N ARG A 179 -12.91 -56.53 -3.03
CA ARG A 179 -12.92 -58.01 -3.14
C ARG A 179 -13.79 -58.64 -2.05
N ASP A 180 -13.72 -58.11 -0.82
CA ASP A 180 -14.53 -58.61 0.29
C ASP A 180 -16.01 -58.22 0.13
N GLN A 181 -16.27 -56.93 -0.11
CA GLN A 181 -17.62 -56.40 -0.28
C GLN A 181 -17.67 -55.35 -1.39
N PRO A 182 -18.22 -55.69 -2.57
CA PRO A 182 -18.17 -54.81 -3.74
C PRO A 182 -18.95 -53.50 -3.55
N LYS A 183 -20.05 -53.53 -2.79
CA LYS A 183 -20.84 -52.34 -2.46
C LYS A 183 -20.01 -51.32 -1.65
N ARG A 184 -19.20 -51.79 -0.70
CA ARG A 184 -18.35 -50.94 0.14
C ARG A 184 -17.19 -50.34 -0.66
N GLY A 185 -16.53 -51.15 -1.49
CA GLY A 185 -15.50 -50.66 -2.42
C GLY A 185 -16.03 -49.62 -3.41
N GLY A 186 -17.26 -49.80 -3.91
CA GLY A 186 -17.93 -48.84 -4.79
C GLY A 186 -18.18 -47.48 -4.15
N VAL A 187 -18.62 -47.45 -2.88
CA VAL A 187 -18.82 -46.20 -2.14
C VAL A 187 -17.48 -45.50 -1.88
N LEU A 188 -16.45 -46.24 -1.43
CA LEU A 188 -15.13 -45.66 -1.16
C LEU A 188 -14.50 -45.02 -2.40
N ARG A 189 -14.67 -45.63 -3.58
CA ARG A 189 -14.20 -45.05 -4.84
C ARG A 189 -14.90 -43.73 -5.19
N ARG A 190 -16.20 -43.60 -4.89
CA ARG A 190 -16.94 -42.34 -5.10
C ARG A 190 -16.45 -41.24 -4.16
N VAL A 191 -16.32 -41.56 -2.88
CA VAL A 191 -15.79 -40.62 -1.87
C VAL A 191 -14.38 -40.17 -2.23
N GLN A 192 -13.53 -41.09 -2.71
CA GLN A 192 -12.18 -40.76 -3.17
C GLN A 192 -12.20 -39.81 -4.37
N ALA A 193 -13.09 -40.03 -5.35
CA ALA A 193 -13.23 -39.15 -6.50
C ALA A 193 -13.69 -37.74 -6.09
N GLU A 194 -14.66 -37.65 -5.18
CA GLU A 194 -15.14 -36.37 -4.63
C GLU A 194 -14.04 -35.65 -3.85
N ALA A 195 -13.26 -36.37 -3.02
CA ALA A 195 -12.11 -35.80 -2.32
C ALA A 195 -11.03 -35.29 -3.29
N ARG A 196 -10.75 -35.99 -4.39
CA ARG A 196 -9.82 -35.51 -5.42
C ARG A 196 -10.37 -34.25 -6.11
N MET A 197 -11.63 -34.25 -6.51
CA MET A 197 -12.28 -33.08 -7.13
C MET A 197 -12.25 -31.84 -6.22
N THR A 198 -12.49 -32.00 -4.91
CA THR A 198 -12.43 -30.89 -3.95
C THR A 198 -11.01 -30.36 -3.77
N ILE A 199 -9.99 -31.23 -3.70
CA ILE A 199 -8.59 -30.81 -3.65
C ILE A 199 -8.19 -30.05 -4.92
N ASP A 200 -8.60 -30.54 -6.09
CA ASP A 200 -8.33 -29.88 -7.37
C ASP A 200 -9.01 -28.51 -7.44
N ALA A 201 -10.26 -28.40 -6.99
CA ALA A 201 -10.96 -27.11 -6.89
C ALA A 201 -10.18 -26.13 -5.98
N TYR A 202 -9.72 -26.56 -4.81
CA TYR A 202 -8.90 -25.72 -3.95
C TYR A 202 -7.57 -25.32 -4.59
N ARG A 203 -6.92 -26.22 -5.35
CA ARG A 203 -5.70 -25.90 -6.10
C ARG A 203 -5.98 -24.79 -7.12
N THR A 204 -7.05 -24.89 -7.91
CA THR A 204 -7.41 -23.86 -8.90
C THR A 204 -7.70 -22.50 -8.27
N VAL A 205 -8.43 -22.47 -7.14
CA VAL A 205 -8.72 -21.21 -6.42
C VAL A 205 -7.44 -20.61 -5.84
N PHE A 206 -6.54 -21.43 -5.30
CA PHE A 206 -5.26 -20.97 -4.77
C PHE A 206 -4.35 -20.40 -5.86
N GLU A 207 -4.23 -21.09 -7.00
CA GLU A 207 -3.49 -20.61 -8.18
C GLU A 207 -4.06 -19.28 -8.67
N SER A 208 -5.38 -19.17 -8.82
CA SER A 208 -6.03 -17.92 -9.22
C SER A 208 -5.80 -16.77 -8.23
N SER A 209 -5.69 -17.09 -6.94
CA SER A 209 -5.43 -16.09 -5.88
C SER A 209 -3.99 -15.56 -5.95
N ILE A 210 -3.03 -16.43 -6.24
CA ILE A 210 -1.63 -16.04 -6.47
C ILE A 210 -1.52 -15.18 -7.72
N ASP A 211 -2.16 -15.60 -8.82
CA ASP A 211 -2.15 -14.86 -10.08
C ASP A 211 -2.78 -13.46 -9.92
N PHE A 212 -3.88 -13.37 -9.15
CA PHE A 212 -4.47 -12.09 -8.79
C PHE A 212 -3.49 -11.21 -8.01
N GLY A 213 -2.84 -11.75 -6.98
CA GLY A 213 -1.88 -11.02 -6.15
C GLY A 213 -0.67 -10.51 -6.95
N THR A 214 -0.11 -11.35 -7.83
CA THR A 214 1.02 -10.97 -8.69
C THR A 214 0.63 -9.90 -9.70
N ARG A 215 -0.56 -9.99 -10.30
CA ARG A 215 -1.08 -8.95 -11.20
C ARG A 215 -1.27 -7.62 -10.47
N LYS A 216 -1.86 -7.63 -9.28
CA LYS A 216 -2.06 -6.40 -8.50
C LYS A 216 -0.75 -5.78 -8.02
N LEU A 217 0.23 -6.60 -7.67
CA LEU A 217 1.58 -6.12 -7.37
C LEU A 217 2.20 -5.44 -8.58
N ARG A 218 2.07 -6.03 -9.78
CA ARG A 218 2.57 -5.43 -11.02
C ARG A 218 1.89 -4.09 -11.32
N GLU A 219 0.56 -4.03 -11.25
CA GLU A 219 -0.22 -2.81 -11.46
C GLU A 219 0.20 -1.69 -10.49
N ALA A 220 0.45 -2.02 -9.21
CA ALA A 220 0.96 -1.06 -8.23
C ALA A 220 2.38 -0.57 -8.56
N VAL A 221 3.23 -1.43 -9.12
CA VAL A 221 4.58 -1.03 -9.55
C VAL A 221 4.54 -0.15 -10.81
N GLU A 222 3.69 -0.47 -11.78
CA GLU A 222 3.50 0.31 -13.01
C GLU A 222 2.96 1.71 -12.68
N THR A 223 1.85 1.79 -11.95
CA THR A 223 1.24 3.05 -11.52
C THR A 223 2.20 3.93 -10.70
N LYS A 224 3.02 3.31 -9.83
CA LYS A 224 4.06 4.05 -9.10
C LYS A 224 5.11 4.63 -10.03
N GLY A 225 5.54 3.88 -11.05
CA GLY A 225 6.50 4.37 -12.05
C GLY A 225 5.93 5.54 -12.86
N ASP A 226 4.69 5.43 -13.33
CA ASP A 226 4.03 6.51 -14.07
C ASP A 226 3.93 7.80 -13.25
N LEU A 227 3.60 7.69 -11.95
CA LEU A 227 3.55 8.84 -11.04
C LEU A 227 4.94 9.42 -10.75
N GLU A 228 5.98 8.59 -10.65
CA GLU A 228 7.36 9.07 -10.48
C GLU A 228 7.82 9.85 -11.72
N ASP A 229 7.46 9.40 -12.93
CA ASP A 229 7.73 10.11 -14.18
C ASP A 229 6.98 11.45 -14.26
N GLU A 230 5.71 11.48 -13.83
CA GLU A 230 4.91 12.72 -13.78
C GLU A 230 5.48 13.72 -12.77
N ILE A 231 5.91 13.27 -11.58
CA ILE A 231 6.58 14.11 -10.59
C ILE A 231 7.86 14.70 -11.18
N ALA A 232 8.69 13.89 -11.85
CA ALA A 232 9.92 14.36 -12.46
C ALA A 232 9.67 15.41 -13.56
N ALA A 233 8.61 15.23 -14.36
CA ALA A 233 8.22 16.20 -15.38
C ALA A 233 7.75 17.54 -14.75
N LEU A 234 6.91 17.48 -13.72
CA LEU A 234 6.42 18.66 -13.01
C LEU A 234 7.57 19.41 -12.29
N ASP A 235 8.52 18.69 -11.69
CA ASP A 235 9.69 19.30 -11.06
C ASP A 235 10.57 20.05 -12.09
N ALA A 236 10.73 19.48 -13.29
CA ALA A 236 11.43 20.14 -14.39
C ALA A 236 10.68 21.40 -14.87
N GLU A 237 9.36 21.35 -14.98
CA GLU A 237 8.53 22.50 -15.34
C GLU A 237 8.59 23.61 -14.29
N ILE A 238 8.50 23.26 -13.00
CA ILE A 238 8.65 24.21 -11.88
C ILE A 238 10.02 24.87 -11.92
N ALA A 239 11.09 24.11 -12.19
CA ALA A 239 12.43 24.67 -12.32
C ALA A 239 12.52 25.68 -13.47
N ALA A 240 11.96 25.36 -14.63
CA ALA A 240 11.93 26.25 -15.80
C ALA A 240 11.08 27.52 -15.55
N LEU A 241 9.93 27.38 -14.89
CA LEU A 241 9.10 28.52 -14.52
C LEU A 241 9.81 29.42 -13.50
N ARG A 242 10.52 28.84 -12.53
CA ARG A 242 11.33 29.61 -11.57
C ARG A 242 12.44 30.40 -12.24
N THR A 243 13.13 29.84 -13.24
CA THR A 243 14.15 30.58 -14.00
C THR A 243 13.51 31.73 -14.80
N ASN A 244 12.37 31.48 -15.46
CA ASN A 244 11.64 32.53 -16.19
C ASN A 244 11.17 33.67 -15.28
N VAL A 245 10.66 33.34 -14.08
CA VAL A 245 10.27 34.36 -13.10
C VAL A 245 11.47 35.18 -12.64
N ALA A 246 12.61 34.54 -12.36
CA ALA A 246 13.82 35.25 -11.98
C ALA A 246 14.34 36.17 -13.10
N GLU A 247 14.31 35.72 -14.36
CA GLU A 247 14.68 36.53 -15.52
C GLU A 247 13.78 37.76 -15.69
N LEU A 248 12.45 37.57 -15.56
CA LEU A 248 11.48 38.66 -15.64
C LEU A 248 11.63 39.65 -14.46
N GLN A 249 11.89 39.15 -13.25
CA GLN A 249 12.17 39.99 -12.09
C GLN A 249 13.41 40.86 -12.31
N ASN A 250 14.52 40.26 -12.75
CA ASN A 250 15.75 40.99 -13.09
C ASN A 250 15.51 42.04 -14.19
N LEU A 251 14.67 41.72 -15.19
CA LEU A 251 14.29 42.66 -16.23
C LEU A 251 13.51 43.85 -15.66
N CYS A 252 12.49 43.60 -14.83
CA CYS A 252 11.71 44.65 -14.17
C CYS A 252 12.60 45.56 -13.33
N GLU A 253 13.46 45.00 -12.48
CA GLU A 253 14.39 45.77 -11.64
C GLU A 253 15.33 46.65 -12.49
N SER A 254 15.83 46.12 -13.62
CA SER A 254 16.68 46.89 -14.53
C SER A 254 15.94 48.06 -15.21
N LEU A 255 14.66 47.87 -15.51
CA LEU A 255 13.81 48.90 -16.10
C LEU A 255 13.46 49.97 -15.08
N GLU A 256 13.06 49.57 -13.87
CA GLU A 256 12.79 50.48 -12.76
C GLU A 256 14.02 51.34 -12.45
N TYR A 257 15.20 50.73 -12.33
CA TYR A 257 16.45 51.48 -12.16
C TYR A 257 16.67 52.48 -13.30
N ARG A 258 16.44 52.08 -14.56
CA ARG A 258 16.61 52.96 -15.71
C ARG A 258 15.62 54.12 -15.71
N GLU A 259 14.38 53.89 -15.30
CA GLU A 259 13.35 54.93 -15.19
C GLU A 259 13.65 55.88 -14.04
N GLU A 260 14.10 55.41 -12.88
CA GLU A 260 14.56 56.26 -11.79
C GLU A 260 15.72 57.17 -12.19
N GLN A 261 16.70 56.64 -12.94
CA GLN A 261 17.81 57.46 -13.45
C GLN A 261 17.30 58.54 -14.40
N LYS A 262 16.36 58.20 -15.31
CA LYS A 262 15.74 59.20 -16.19
C LYS A 262 14.97 60.24 -15.40
N ALA A 263 14.17 59.83 -14.42
CA ALA A 263 13.39 60.73 -13.57
C ALA A 263 14.30 61.73 -12.84
N LYS A 264 15.41 61.26 -12.25
CA LYS A 264 16.43 62.13 -11.63
C LYS A 264 17.02 63.14 -12.63
N VAL A 265 17.31 62.70 -13.86
CA VAL A 265 17.81 63.60 -14.91
C VAL A 265 16.76 64.64 -15.31
N TYR A 266 15.48 64.25 -15.44
CA TYR A 266 14.39 65.21 -15.70
C TYR A 266 14.23 66.19 -14.54
N GLU A 267 14.26 65.74 -13.28
CA GLU A 267 14.18 66.65 -12.12
C GLU A 267 15.32 67.68 -12.09
N VAL A 268 16.54 67.30 -12.49
CA VAL A 268 17.66 68.24 -12.58
C VAL A 268 17.42 69.24 -13.70
N LYS A 269 17.00 68.78 -14.89
CA LYS A 269 16.67 69.67 -16.01
C LYS A 269 15.53 70.63 -15.69
N ASP A 270 14.46 70.15 -15.06
CA ASP A 270 13.32 70.97 -14.67
C ASP A 270 13.74 72.05 -13.67
N LYS A 271 14.64 71.74 -12.72
CA LYS A 271 15.23 72.74 -11.81
C LYS A 271 16.06 73.77 -12.56
N GLU A 272 16.94 73.33 -13.47
CA GLU A 272 17.73 74.23 -14.32
C GLU A 272 16.85 75.14 -15.18
N GLU A 273 15.75 74.63 -15.75
CA GLU A 273 14.79 75.42 -16.52
C GLU A 273 14.06 76.46 -15.67
N VAL A 274 13.67 76.10 -14.45
CA VAL A 274 13.06 77.04 -13.49
C VAL A 274 14.06 78.13 -13.09
N ASP A 275 15.30 77.75 -12.77
CA ASP A 275 16.36 78.70 -12.42
C ASP A 275 16.61 79.70 -13.56
N LEU A 276 16.79 79.20 -14.79
CA LEU A 276 16.95 80.05 -15.99
C LEU A 276 15.73 80.96 -16.23
N ALA A 277 14.51 80.49 -15.97
CA ALA A 277 13.30 81.31 -16.09
C ALA A 277 13.28 82.45 -15.06
N THR A 278 13.73 82.20 -13.82
CA THR A 278 13.86 83.25 -12.80
C THR A 278 14.95 84.25 -13.14
N GLU A 279 16.12 83.81 -13.63
CA GLU A 279 17.19 84.69 -14.10
C GLU A 279 16.71 85.58 -15.26
N LYS A 280 15.96 85.00 -16.21
CA LYS A 280 15.36 85.76 -17.31
C LYS A 280 14.40 86.84 -16.81
N GLN A 281 13.53 86.53 -15.83
CA GLN A 281 12.64 87.51 -15.22
C GLN A 281 13.43 88.65 -14.55
N GLN A 282 14.48 88.33 -13.79
CA GLN A 282 15.36 89.32 -13.17
C GLN A 282 16.04 90.23 -14.21
N LEU A 283 16.51 89.67 -15.33
CA LEU A 283 17.09 90.45 -16.43
C LEU A 283 16.05 91.36 -17.12
N GLU A 284 14.82 90.89 -17.29
CA GLU A 284 13.73 91.70 -17.85
C GLU A 284 13.35 92.86 -16.92
N GLU A 285 13.30 92.63 -15.61
CA GLU A 285 13.10 93.68 -14.60
C GLU A 285 14.24 94.71 -14.62
N LEU A 286 15.50 94.26 -14.66
CA LEU A 286 16.66 95.16 -14.78
C LEU A 286 16.64 95.98 -16.08
N LEU A 287 16.24 95.37 -17.20
CA LEU A 287 16.05 96.07 -18.47
C LEU A 287 14.91 97.09 -18.40
N ALA A 288 13.82 96.82 -17.68
CA ALA A 288 12.75 97.79 -17.47
C ALA A 288 13.22 99.00 -16.67
N VAL A 289 14.02 98.78 -15.62
CA VAL A 289 14.66 99.85 -14.84
C VAL A 289 15.63 100.67 -15.69
N LEU A 290 16.44 100.03 -16.54
CA LEU A 290 17.35 100.74 -17.46
C LEU A 290 16.62 101.46 -18.61
N ARG A 291 15.44 101.00 -19.02
CA ARG A 291 14.58 101.72 -19.99
C ARG A 291 13.98 102.99 -19.38
N LEU A 292 13.71 103.00 -18.08
CA LEU A 292 13.28 104.19 -17.34
C LEU A 292 14.42 105.19 -17.07
N SER A 293 15.69 104.79 -17.22
CA SER A 293 16.86 105.65 -16.98
C SER A 293 17.50 106.23 -18.25
N LYS A 294 16.92 106.00 -19.44
CA LYS A 294 17.38 106.63 -20.68
C LYS A 294 16.90 108.10 -20.69
N PRO A 295 17.79 109.11 -20.67
CA PRO A 295 17.36 110.49 -20.78
C PRO A 295 16.79 110.73 -22.18
N GLU A 296 15.58 111.26 -22.25
CA GLU A 296 15.07 111.88 -23.47
C GLU A 296 16.05 112.99 -23.89
N LYS A 297 16.76 112.76 -25.01
CA LYS A 297 17.51 113.81 -25.68
C LYS A 297 16.57 114.59 -26.59
N LYS A 298 16.13 115.74 -26.12
CA LYS A 298 16.12 117.08 -26.77
C LYS A 298 14.94 117.90 -26.28
#